data_AF-A0A1H0Y5M2-F1
#
_entry.id   AF-A0A1H0Y5M2-F1
#
_cell.length_a   1.000
_cell.length_b   1.000
_cell.length_c   1.000
_cell.angle_alpha   90.00
_cell.angle_beta   90.00
_cell.angle_gamma   90.00
#
_symmetry.space_group_name_H-M   'P 1'
#
loop_
_entity.id
_entity.type
_entity.pdbx_description
1 polymer ?
#
loop_
_entity_poly.entity_id
_entity_poly.type
_entity_poly.pdbx_seq_one_letter_code
_entity_poly.pdbx_strand_id
1 'polypeptide(L)'
;MAKSDEPTTETTESIHREYILDVRIVAYDAPEGRRYRFEAPEHRGVEFEDPEMAELYADVYFDVNGFEEAGTGERGVPPEVIQAGRDTLAAYFLTQPGTDVNWVASFYGVKPVKVEKYVSWVRERATEIREGAAEMGET
;
A
#
# COMPACT_ATOMS: atom_id res chain seq x y z
N MET A 1 5.03 35.89 -32.46
CA MET A 1 4.76 35.38 -31.11
C MET A 1 5.00 33.88 -31.16
N ALA A 2 6.07 33.40 -30.54
CA ALA A 2 6.38 31.98 -30.48
C ALA A 2 5.49 31.34 -29.41
N LYS A 3 4.66 30.36 -29.81
CA LYS A 3 4.05 29.42 -28.87
C LYS A 3 5.17 28.49 -28.42
N SER A 4 5.52 28.55 -27.13
CA SER A 4 6.22 27.45 -26.49
C SER A 4 5.25 26.29 -26.42
N ASP A 5 5.51 25.25 -27.22
CA ASP A 5 5.04 23.91 -26.97
C ASP A 5 5.90 23.39 -25.81
N GLU A 6 5.36 23.40 -24.59
CA GLU A 6 5.91 22.61 -23.50
C GLU A 6 5.67 21.13 -23.85
N PRO A 7 6.70 20.26 -23.80
CA PRO A 7 6.50 18.85 -24.05
C PRO A 7 5.65 18.31 -22.89
N THR A 8 4.37 18.11 -23.15
CA THR A 8 3.52 17.28 -22.29
C THR A 8 4.14 15.90 -22.39
N THR A 9 4.91 15.52 -21.37
CA THR A 9 5.39 14.16 -21.23
C THR A 9 4.12 13.34 -21.07
N GLU A 10 3.74 12.59 -22.11
CA GLU A 10 2.71 11.56 -22.01
C GLU A 10 3.20 10.58 -20.96
N THR A 11 2.80 10.80 -19.71
CA THR A 11 3.02 9.84 -18.64
C THR A 11 2.19 8.62 -19.03
N THR A 12 2.85 7.54 -19.44
CA THR A 12 2.19 6.28 -19.78
C THR A 12 1.66 5.66 -18.48
N GLU A 13 0.51 6.16 -18.01
CA GLU A 13 -0.18 5.60 -16.86
C GLU A 13 -0.95 4.34 -17.28
N SER A 14 -0.91 3.31 -16.44
CA SER A 14 -1.63 2.06 -16.63
C SER A 14 -2.08 1.52 -15.28
N ILE A 15 -3.23 0.84 -15.22
CA ILE A 15 -3.67 0.18 -14.00
C ILE A 15 -2.78 -1.06 -13.78
N HIS A 16 -2.02 -1.06 -12.68
CA HIS A 16 -1.26 -2.23 -12.24
C HIS A 16 -2.19 -3.23 -11.56
N ARG A 17 -3.06 -2.73 -10.67
CA ARG A 17 -4.06 -3.54 -9.99
C ARG A 17 -5.28 -2.72 -9.62
N GLU A 18 -6.46 -3.29 -9.82
CA GLU A 18 -7.74 -2.69 -9.44
C GLU A 18 -8.39 -3.56 -8.37
N TYR A 19 -8.99 -2.93 -7.37
CA TYR A 19 -9.72 -3.56 -6.28
C TYR A 19 -11.13 -2.97 -6.18
N ILE A 20 -11.93 -3.50 -5.27
CA ILE A 20 -13.24 -2.94 -4.92
C ILE A 20 -13.12 -1.56 -4.25
N LEU A 21 -14.25 -0.87 -4.09
CA LEU A 21 -14.36 0.42 -3.37
C LEU A 21 -13.48 1.54 -3.97
N ASP A 22 -13.32 1.54 -5.30
CA ASP A 22 -12.49 2.50 -6.05
C ASP A 22 -11.03 2.56 -5.58
N VAL A 23 -10.52 1.46 -5.00
CA VAL A 23 -9.13 1.32 -4.62
C VAL A 23 -8.34 0.72 -5.77
N ARG A 24 -7.20 1.32 -6.13
CA ARG A 24 -6.34 0.84 -7.22
C ARG A 24 -4.87 1.20 -7.04
N ILE A 25 -4.02 0.53 -7.80
CA ILE A 25 -2.60 0.86 -7.96
C ILE A 25 -2.37 1.22 -9.42
N VAL A 26 -1.93 2.44 -9.65
CA VAL A 26 -1.57 2.95 -10.98
C VAL A 26 -0.06 2.87 -11.15
N ALA A 27 0.39 2.19 -12.21
CA ALA A 27 1.79 2.21 -12.62
C ALA A 27 2.02 3.32 -13.66
N TYR A 28 3.11 4.05 -13.50
CA TYR A 28 3.48 5.13 -14.41
C TYR A 28 5.01 5.24 -14.54
N ASP A 29 5.46 5.76 -15.68
CA ASP A 29 6.88 6.01 -15.93
C ASP A 29 7.30 7.36 -15.32
N ALA A 30 8.28 7.32 -14.42
CA ALA A 30 8.94 8.50 -13.87
C ALA A 30 10.40 8.57 -14.36
N PRO A 31 11.09 9.73 -14.26
CA PRO A 31 12.48 9.87 -14.71
C PRO A 31 13.44 8.86 -14.07
N GLU A 32 13.19 8.45 -12.82
CA GLU A 32 14.01 7.50 -12.06
C GLU A 32 13.64 6.03 -12.34
N GLY A 33 12.57 5.77 -13.10
CA GLY A 33 12.06 4.43 -13.38
C GLY A 33 10.56 4.32 -13.17
N ARG A 34 10.03 3.10 -13.33
CA ARG A 34 8.61 2.82 -13.14
C ARG A 34 8.22 2.95 -11.67
N ARG A 35 7.11 3.63 -11.41
CA ARG A 35 6.55 3.89 -10.07
C ARG A 35 5.14 3.36 -9.98
N TYR A 36 4.69 3.09 -8.76
CA TYR A 36 3.39 2.52 -8.45
C TYR A 36 2.69 3.39 -7.41
N ARG A 37 1.58 4.02 -7.77
CA ARG A 37 0.81 4.91 -6.90
C ARG A 37 -0.44 4.19 -6.41
N PHE A 38 -0.57 4.05 -5.10
CA PHE A 38 -1.80 3.62 -4.44
C PHE A 38 -2.81 4.77 -4.42
N GLU A 39 -4.04 4.50 -4.82
CA GLU A 39 -5.16 5.45 -4.84
C GLU A 39 -6.39 4.84 -4.17
N ALA A 40 -7.03 5.59 -3.27
CA ALA A 40 -8.31 5.25 -2.66
C ALA A 40 -9.11 6.54 -2.36
N PRO A 41 -10.46 6.50 -2.31
CA PRO A 41 -11.31 7.70 -2.24
C PRO A 41 -11.00 8.68 -1.10
N GLU A 42 -10.64 8.18 0.08
CA GLU A 42 -10.32 8.99 1.27
C GLU A 42 -8.84 8.93 1.65
N HIS A 43 -7.98 8.40 0.76
CA HIS A 43 -6.55 8.25 1.03
C HIS A 43 -5.73 9.17 0.14
N ARG A 44 -4.84 9.96 0.74
CA ARG A 44 -3.83 10.69 -0.04
C ARG A 44 -2.90 9.66 -0.68
N GLY A 45 -2.85 9.61 -2.01
CA GLY A 45 -2.08 8.57 -2.71
C GLY A 45 -0.62 8.48 -2.25
N VAL A 46 -0.11 7.26 -2.14
CA VAL A 46 1.26 6.93 -1.72
C VAL A 46 1.98 6.25 -2.89
N GLU A 47 3.24 6.59 -3.10
CA GLU A 47 4.04 6.12 -4.23
C GLU A 47 5.12 5.12 -3.78
N PHE A 48 5.31 4.09 -4.59
CA PHE A 48 6.24 2.99 -4.35
C PHE A 48 7.13 2.74 -5.58
N GLU A 49 8.34 2.27 -5.35
CA GLU A 49 9.27 1.78 -6.39
C GLU A 49 9.01 0.31 -6.73
N ASP A 50 8.53 -0.45 -5.74
CA ASP A 50 8.28 -1.87 -5.84
C ASP A 50 6.76 -2.14 -5.90
N PRO A 51 6.25 -2.81 -6.95
CA PRO A 51 4.83 -3.17 -7.03
C PRO A 51 4.39 -4.04 -5.86
N GLU A 52 5.25 -4.93 -5.35
CA GLU A 52 4.90 -5.81 -4.24
C GLU A 52 4.66 -5.03 -2.94
N MET A 53 5.37 -3.92 -2.75
CA MET A 53 5.16 -3.03 -1.60
C MET A 53 3.87 -2.22 -1.75
N ALA A 54 3.55 -1.77 -2.97
CA ALA A 54 2.27 -1.11 -3.24
C ALA A 54 1.09 -2.05 -2.99
N GLU A 55 1.19 -3.32 -3.41
CA GLU A 55 0.17 -4.33 -3.15
C GLU A 55 0.05 -4.68 -1.67
N LEU A 56 1.19 -4.84 -0.96
CA LEU A 56 1.17 -5.07 0.49
C LEU A 56 0.53 -3.90 1.26
N TYR A 57 0.76 -2.67 0.81
CA TYR A 57 0.11 -1.48 1.38
C TYR A 57 -1.40 -1.52 1.18
N ALA A 58 -1.86 -1.91 -0.01
CA ALA A 58 -3.28 -2.13 -0.27
C ALA A 58 -3.86 -3.23 0.62
N ASP A 59 -3.13 -4.33 0.84
CA ASP A 59 -3.55 -5.39 1.76
C ASP A 59 -3.70 -4.86 3.20
N VAL A 60 -2.75 -4.07 3.70
CA VAL A 60 -2.89 -3.42 5.02
C VAL A 60 -4.11 -2.49 5.06
N TYR A 61 -4.36 -1.72 4.00
CA TYR A 61 -5.52 -0.84 3.91
C TYR A 61 -6.83 -1.61 4.03
N PHE A 62 -6.98 -2.73 3.32
CA PHE A 62 -8.16 -3.58 3.43
C PHE A 62 -8.25 -4.30 4.79
N ASP A 63 -7.13 -4.79 5.32
CA ASP A 63 -7.07 -5.51 6.61
C ASP A 63 -7.62 -4.69 7.79
N VAL A 64 -7.48 -3.37 7.73
CA VAL A 64 -7.98 -2.45 8.77
C VAL A 64 -9.23 -1.66 8.36
N ASN A 65 -9.84 -1.99 7.23
CA ASN A 65 -11.00 -1.31 6.67
C ASN A 65 -10.75 0.20 6.43
N GLY A 66 -9.57 0.52 5.92
CA GLY A 66 -9.11 1.87 5.62
C GLY A 66 -8.42 2.57 6.79
N PHE A 67 -7.48 3.45 6.46
CA PHE A 67 -6.81 4.33 7.42
C PHE A 67 -6.40 5.62 6.72
N GLU A 68 -6.04 6.65 7.48
CA GLU A 68 -5.46 7.88 6.93
C GLU A 68 -4.04 8.09 7.48
N GLU A 69 -3.13 8.47 6.59
CA GLU A 69 -1.79 8.92 6.98
C GLU A 69 -1.73 10.41 7.34
N ALA A 70 -2.89 11.06 7.54
CA ALA A 70 -2.93 12.43 8.01
C ALA A 70 -2.23 12.55 9.39
N GLY A 71 -1.13 13.31 9.42
CA GLY A 71 -0.36 13.54 10.64
C GLY A 71 0.52 12.36 11.09
N THR A 72 0.66 11.28 10.30
CA THR A 72 1.64 10.20 10.60
C THR A 72 3.08 10.67 10.56
N GLY A 73 3.41 11.68 9.74
CA GLY A 73 4.72 12.34 9.76
C GLY A 73 5.11 12.96 11.12
N GLU A 74 4.11 13.27 11.98
CA GLU A 74 4.32 13.76 13.34
C GLU A 74 4.04 12.68 14.41
N ARG A 75 3.11 11.77 14.15
CA ARG A 75 2.60 10.77 15.11
C ARG A 75 3.15 9.35 14.93
N GLY A 76 3.87 9.08 13.84
CA GLY A 76 4.35 7.76 13.48
C GLY A 76 3.30 6.94 12.72
N VAL A 77 2.80 5.86 13.30
CA VAL A 77 1.94 4.88 12.62
C VAL A 77 0.46 5.26 12.72
N PRO A 78 -0.38 5.02 11.68
CA PRO A 78 -1.83 5.17 11.78
C PRO A 78 -2.43 4.42 12.99
N PRO A 79 -3.34 5.03 13.75
CA PRO A 79 -3.97 4.38 14.90
C PRO A 79 -4.66 3.05 14.57
N GLU A 80 -5.27 2.94 13.39
CA GLU A 80 -5.98 1.76 12.89
C GLU A 80 -5.01 0.58 12.73
N VAL A 81 -3.84 0.85 12.14
CA VAL A 81 -2.76 -0.14 11.97
C VAL A 81 -2.21 -0.60 13.31
N ILE A 82 -2.02 0.30 14.28
CA ILE A 82 -1.56 -0.06 15.63
C ILE A 82 -2.59 -0.96 16.32
N GLN A 83 -3.88 -0.64 16.19
CA GLN A 83 -4.97 -1.36 16.85
C GLN A 83 -5.23 -2.73 16.23
N ALA A 84 -4.99 -2.90 14.93
CA ALA A 84 -5.15 -4.18 14.22
C ALA A 84 -4.21 -5.27 14.73
N GLY A 85 -3.03 -4.87 15.23
CA GLY A 85 -2.13 -5.74 15.95
C GLY A 85 -0.77 -5.92 15.28
N ARG A 86 -0.01 -6.86 15.83
CA ARG A 86 1.43 -6.98 15.57
C ARG A 86 1.76 -7.34 14.12
N ASP A 87 0.96 -8.20 13.52
CA ASP A 87 1.16 -8.68 12.16
C ASP A 87 0.85 -7.60 11.13
N THR A 88 -0.27 -6.89 11.27
CA THR A 88 -0.61 -5.73 10.45
C THR A 88 0.42 -4.61 10.59
N LEU A 89 0.87 -4.33 11.82
CA LEU A 89 1.94 -3.36 12.06
C LEU A 89 3.27 -3.79 11.41
N ALA A 90 3.60 -5.08 11.42
CA ALA A 90 4.78 -5.60 10.74
C ALA A 90 4.69 -5.43 9.22
N ALA A 91 3.52 -5.73 8.64
CA ALA A 91 3.27 -5.54 7.22
C ALA A 91 3.35 -4.06 6.82
N TYR A 92 2.72 -3.16 7.59
CA TYR A 92 2.81 -1.71 7.37
C TYR A 92 4.24 -1.22 7.46
N PHE A 93 5.04 -1.70 8.42
CA PHE A 93 6.43 -1.28 8.49
C PHE A 93 7.21 -1.64 7.23
N LEU A 94 7.00 -2.81 6.64
CA LEU A 94 7.69 -3.21 5.40
C LEU A 94 7.38 -2.30 4.22
N THR A 95 6.24 -1.61 4.21
CA THR A 95 5.91 -0.64 3.16
C THR A 95 6.58 0.71 3.37
N GLN A 96 7.23 0.94 4.53
CA GLN A 96 7.86 2.22 4.84
C GLN A 96 9.28 2.30 4.25
N PRO A 97 9.69 3.48 3.75
CA PRO A 97 11.02 3.69 3.21
C PRO A 97 12.15 3.30 4.18
N GLY A 98 13.15 2.58 3.67
CA GLY A 98 14.33 2.20 4.44
C GLY A 98 14.13 1.05 5.44
N THR A 99 13.00 0.36 5.38
CA THR A 99 12.75 -0.84 6.17
C THR A 99 12.88 -2.10 5.30
N ASP A 100 13.17 -3.22 5.95
CA ASP A 100 13.15 -4.54 5.31
C ASP A 100 12.76 -5.63 6.33
N VAL A 101 12.65 -6.87 5.86
CA VAL A 101 12.29 -8.03 6.70
C VAL A 101 13.25 -8.23 7.86
N ASN A 102 14.55 -7.96 7.68
CA ASN A 102 15.55 -8.13 8.74
C ASN A 102 15.42 -7.03 9.79
N TRP A 103 15.15 -5.80 9.37
CA TRP A 103 14.87 -4.69 10.27
C TRP A 103 13.62 -4.96 11.10
N VAL A 104 12.51 -5.35 10.46
CA VAL A 104 11.25 -5.66 11.16
C VAL A 104 11.43 -6.85 12.10
N ALA A 105 12.15 -7.89 11.68
CA ALA A 105 12.47 -9.04 12.53
C ALA A 105 13.26 -8.62 13.78
N SER A 106 14.24 -7.73 13.60
CA SER A 106 15.07 -7.19 14.69
C SER A 106 14.26 -6.32 15.64
N PHE A 107 13.43 -5.42 15.12
CA PHE A 107 12.51 -4.58 15.91
C PHE A 107 11.64 -5.42 16.84
N TYR A 108 11.18 -6.56 16.33
CA TYR A 108 10.29 -7.46 17.04
C TYR A 108 10.96 -8.56 17.86
N GLY A 109 12.29 -8.70 17.78
CA GLY A 109 13.03 -9.79 18.41
C GLY A 109 12.62 -11.19 17.90
N VAL A 110 12.31 -11.32 16.61
CA VAL A 110 11.87 -12.58 15.97
C VAL A 110 12.78 -12.95 14.80
N LYS A 111 12.59 -14.14 14.23
CA LYS A 111 13.27 -14.55 12.99
C LYS A 111 12.55 -13.97 11.75
N PRO A 112 13.26 -13.70 10.64
CA PRO A 112 12.66 -13.25 9.37
C PRO A 112 11.45 -14.08 8.91
N VAL A 113 11.54 -15.42 9.00
CA VAL A 113 10.43 -16.33 8.67
C VAL A 113 9.13 -16.07 9.47
N LYS A 114 9.23 -15.47 10.66
CA LYS A 114 8.05 -15.09 11.45
C LYS A 114 7.41 -13.81 10.92
N VAL A 115 8.19 -12.89 10.36
CA VAL A 115 7.70 -11.68 9.69
C VAL A 115 7.00 -12.04 8.38
N GLU A 116 7.59 -12.95 7.60
CA GLU A 116 6.95 -13.48 6.38
C GLU A 116 5.57 -14.11 6.69
N LYS A 117 5.44 -14.82 7.82
CA LYS A 117 4.15 -15.34 8.29
C LYS A 117 3.15 -14.25 8.69
N TYR A 118 3.62 -13.12 9.23
CA TYR A 118 2.73 -11.99 9.51
C TYR A 118 2.17 -11.41 8.21
N VAL A 119 3.05 -11.22 7.21
CA VAL A 119 2.65 -10.74 5.89
C VAL A 119 1.65 -11.71 5.23
N SER A 120 1.87 -13.03 5.32
CA SER A 120 0.92 -13.98 4.74
C SER A 120 -0.47 -13.86 5.37
N TRP A 121 -0.56 -13.74 6.69
CA TRP A 121 -1.86 -13.59 7.38
C TRP A 121 -2.60 -12.31 7.00
N VAL A 122 -1.89 -11.19 6.85
CA VAL A 122 -2.49 -9.91 6.39
C VAL A 122 -3.01 -10.05 4.97
N ARG A 123 -2.23 -10.67 4.07
CA ARG A 123 -2.65 -10.92 2.68
C ARG A 123 -3.88 -11.82 2.58
N GLU A 124 -3.92 -12.87 3.40
CA GLU A 124 -5.07 -13.78 3.49
C GLU A 124 -6.33 -13.01 3.92
N ARG A 125 -6.28 -12.30 5.05
CA ARG A 125 -7.43 -11.53 5.54
C ARG A 125 -7.89 -10.45 4.58
N ALA A 126 -6.96 -9.71 3.98
CA ALA A 126 -7.29 -8.69 3.00
C ALA A 126 -8.00 -9.29 1.76
N THR A 127 -7.59 -10.49 1.34
CA THR A 127 -8.25 -11.22 0.25
C THR A 127 -9.65 -11.65 0.65
N GLU A 128 -9.82 -12.25 1.83
CA GLU A 128 -11.14 -12.65 2.35
C GLU A 128 -12.10 -11.45 2.46
N ILE A 129 -11.62 -10.31 2.94
CA ILE A 129 -12.41 -9.06 3.04
C ILE A 129 -12.86 -8.59 1.65
N ARG A 130 -11.95 -8.58 0.68
CA ARG A 130 -12.28 -8.14 -0.69
C ARG A 130 -13.27 -9.08 -1.37
N GLU A 131 -13.09 -10.38 -1.23
CA GLU A 131 -14.00 -11.39 -1.78
C GLU A 131 -15.38 -11.28 -1.15
N GLY A 132 -15.46 -11.20 0.19
CA GLY A 132 -16.74 -11.05 0.88
C GLY A 132 -17.49 -9.76 0.53
N ALA A 133 -16.78 -8.65 0.34
CA ALA A 133 -17.39 -7.38 -0.06
C ALA A 133 -17.83 -7.35 -1.53
N ALA A 134 -17.14 -8.05 -2.42
CA ALA A 134 -17.59 -8.24 -3.80
C ALA A 134 -18.91 -9.02 -3.85
N GLU A 135 -19.02 -10.10 -3.08
CA GLU A 135 -20.24 -10.92 -3.01
C GLU A 135 -21.45 -10.15 -2.44
N MET A 136 -21.24 -9.26 -1.47
CA MET A 136 -22.31 -8.43 -0.89
C MET A 136 -22.76 -7.27 -1.80
N GLY A 137 -21.93 -6.85 -2.75
CA GLY A 137 -22.26 -5.80 -3.73
C GLY A 137 -23.10 -6.29 -4.92
N GLU A 138 -23.30 -7.61 -5.05
CA GLU A 138 -24.06 -8.24 -6.15
C GLU A 138 -25.56 -8.47 -5.85
N THR A 139 -26.09 -7.96 -4.73
CA THR A 139 -27.53 -8.01 -4.37
C THR A 139 -28.20 -6.65 -4.37
#